data_AF-A0AAV8Z214-F1
#
_entry.id   AF-A0AAV8Z214-F1
#
_cell.length_a   1.000
_cell.length_b   1.000
_cell.length_c   1.000
_cell.angle_alpha   90.00
_cell.angle_beta   90.00
_cell.angle_gamma   90.00
#
_symmetry.space_group_name_H-M   'P 1'
#
loop_
_entity.id
_entity.type
_entity.pdbx_description
1 polymer ?
#
loop_
_entity_poly.entity_id
_entity_poly.type
_entity_poly.pdbx_seq_one_letter_code
_entity_poly.pdbx_strand_id
1 'polypeptide(L)'
;KHEKEDSVREIMQVPKGDKKRKQMINLLRKEGNFTLLDENKIRPVQRSIHKDERQEDNEVAQEFMPCPYCKGIYRLTTVRKHSKTSSRVLFLDKLRLKNEVFPNMHADRASFYGKNDPVICQHAEDYLRKHKRPHIKNAVSNKIRELGRLLTSLEEIYGLNTMLQAMNTKHFDKVVHAAQIISGYDATSKTFQAPSLALHMKTILLTACLAAKTILLKQEPILPVGDYKKALKNVKEFRMLIDERWKFDMGSLVLKDIHEKQGAKPRTLPITSDVIKFRQYAVNIAEQSMVVLRENINDLPAFKKLTEATLALTILLNRKRATTGCLTAKIAKLLIMMDKGEGADYQGKTLEEIDIHLENLNEENPERMDSDTGTSNVEHQELTEQETEEKIDPEKENEDHGLIGKKN
;
A
#
# COMPACT_ATOMS: atom_id res chain seq x y z
N LYS A 1 5.05 0.84 42.72
CA LYS A 1 5.37 1.29 41.33
C LYS A 1 4.13 1.62 40.50
N HIS A 2 3.10 0.75 40.41
CA HIS A 2 1.91 0.99 39.55
C HIS A 2 0.70 1.67 40.24
N GLU A 3 0.82 2.16 41.47
CA GLU A 3 -0.31 2.71 42.25
C GLU A 3 -0.94 3.99 41.67
N LYS A 4 -0.26 4.63 40.72
CA LYS A 4 -0.75 5.82 40.02
C LYS A 4 -1.59 5.51 38.79
N GLU A 5 -1.61 4.27 38.30
CA GLU A 5 -2.38 3.87 37.12
C GLU A 5 -3.87 3.73 37.50
N ASP A 6 -4.77 4.34 36.74
CA ASP A 6 -6.19 4.45 37.11
C ASP A 6 -6.87 3.09 37.28
N SER A 7 -6.59 2.13 36.38
CA SER A 7 -7.08 0.75 36.50
C SER A 7 -6.60 0.04 37.78
N VAL A 8 -5.41 0.38 38.28
CA VAL A 8 -4.89 -0.15 39.55
C VAL A 8 -5.58 0.53 40.74
N ARG A 9 -5.87 1.84 40.65
CA ARG A 9 -6.62 2.57 41.68
C ARG A 9 -8.04 2.04 41.82
N GLU A 10 -8.76 1.79 40.72
CA GLU A 10 -10.08 1.15 40.75
C GLU A 10 -10.05 -0.25 41.39
N ILE A 11 -9.05 -1.07 41.05
CA ILE A 11 -8.85 -2.40 41.67
C ILE A 11 -8.63 -2.30 43.18
N MET A 12 -7.94 -1.25 43.64
CA MET A 12 -7.61 -1.07 45.06
C MET A 12 -8.81 -0.60 45.90
N GLN A 13 -9.79 0.09 45.30
CA GLN A 13 -11.05 0.47 45.96
C GLN A 13 -11.95 -0.73 46.28
N VAL A 14 -11.87 -1.83 45.53
CA VAL A 14 -12.67 -3.05 45.79
C VAL A 14 -12.04 -3.88 46.91
N PRO A 15 -12.80 -4.47 47.86
CA PRO A 15 -12.24 -5.30 48.95
C PRO A 15 -11.41 -6.51 48.48
N LYS A 16 -10.42 -6.92 49.28
CA LYS A 16 -9.65 -8.14 49.04
C LYS A 16 -10.58 -9.37 49.13
N GLY A 17 -10.44 -10.31 48.20
CA GLY A 17 -11.24 -11.54 48.15
C GLY A 17 -12.45 -11.50 47.20
N ASP A 18 -13.01 -10.30 46.92
CA ASP A 18 -14.17 -10.11 46.04
C ASP A 18 -13.94 -10.70 44.63
N LYS A 19 -14.97 -11.36 44.10
CA LYS A 19 -15.04 -11.87 42.72
C LYS A 19 -14.84 -10.75 41.69
N LYS A 20 -15.39 -9.54 41.93
CA LYS A 20 -15.19 -8.36 41.08
C LYS A 20 -13.71 -7.95 41.04
N ARG A 21 -13.05 -7.86 42.20
CA ARG A 21 -11.60 -7.55 42.27
C ARG A 21 -10.76 -8.58 41.52
N LYS A 22 -11.08 -9.88 41.65
CA LYS A 22 -10.43 -10.97 40.90
C LYS A 22 -10.65 -10.85 39.39
N GLN A 23 -11.83 -10.44 38.94
CA GLN A 23 -12.13 -10.20 37.53
C GLN A 23 -11.32 -9.02 36.97
N MET A 24 -11.31 -7.88 37.66
CA MET A 24 -10.55 -6.68 37.27
C MET A 24 -9.04 -6.97 37.16
N ILE A 25 -8.45 -7.65 38.15
CA ILE A 25 -7.03 -8.08 38.11
C ILE A 25 -6.76 -9.02 36.92
N ASN A 26 -7.68 -9.93 36.60
CA ASN A 26 -7.52 -10.83 35.47
C ASN A 26 -7.69 -10.13 34.12
N LEU A 27 -8.45 -9.04 34.03
CA LEU A 27 -8.49 -8.18 32.84
C LEU A 27 -7.16 -7.44 32.68
N LEU A 28 -6.69 -6.74 33.72
CA LEU A 28 -5.41 -6.02 33.71
C LEU A 28 -4.22 -6.93 33.31
N ARG A 29 -4.19 -8.17 33.81
CA ARG A 29 -3.19 -9.19 33.41
C ARG A 29 -3.29 -9.57 31.93
N LYS A 30 -4.49 -9.66 31.37
CA LYS A 30 -4.69 -9.96 29.94
C LYS A 30 -4.27 -8.79 29.07
N GLU A 31 -4.53 -7.55 29.49
CA GLU A 31 -4.10 -6.35 28.78
C GLU A 31 -2.58 -6.20 28.80
N GLY A 32 -1.93 -6.38 29.95
CA GLY A 32 -0.47 -6.40 30.04
C GLY A 32 0.21 -7.56 29.29
N ASN A 33 -0.48 -8.69 29.10
CA ASN A 33 -0.01 -9.76 28.22
C ASN A 33 -0.26 -9.44 26.73
N PHE A 34 -1.25 -8.62 26.40
CA PHE A 34 -1.60 -8.22 25.04
C PHE A 34 -0.70 -7.11 24.49
N THR A 35 -0.17 -6.23 25.34
CA THR A 35 0.85 -5.24 24.92
C THR A 35 2.18 -5.90 24.56
N LEU A 36 2.53 -7.01 25.23
CA LEU A 36 3.74 -7.82 24.94
C LEU A 36 3.67 -8.59 23.61
N LEU A 37 2.51 -8.57 22.93
CA LEU A 37 2.29 -9.32 21.69
C LEU A 37 3.15 -8.79 20.53
N ASP A 38 3.39 -7.48 20.46
CA ASP A 38 4.22 -6.87 19.41
C ASP A 38 5.72 -7.18 19.58
N GLU A 39 6.15 -7.55 20.79
CA GLU A 39 7.49 -8.07 21.08
C GLU A 39 7.62 -9.59 20.80
N ASN A 40 6.61 -10.22 20.18
CA ASN A 40 6.44 -11.68 20.04
C ASN A 40 6.40 -12.48 21.38
N LYS A 41 6.25 -11.82 22.53
CA LYS A 41 6.28 -12.46 23.86
C LYS A 41 4.90 -13.02 24.25
N ILE A 42 4.60 -14.21 23.76
CA ILE A 42 3.27 -14.84 23.90
C ILE A 42 3.06 -15.39 25.32
N ARG A 43 2.07 -14.85 26.04
CA ARG A 43 1.67 -15.30 27.39
C ARG A 43 0.22 -15.79 27.41
N PRO A 44 -0.03 -17.09 27.15
CA PRO A 44 -1.38 -17.62 27.03
C PRO A 44 -2.11 -17.73 28.37
N VAL A 45 -3.44 -17.59 28.34
CA VAL A 45 -4.32 -17.64 29.51
C VAL A 45 -4.39 -19.04 30.14
N GLN A 46 -4.20 -20.09 29.32
CA GLN A 46 -3.94 -21.46 29.79
C GLN A 46 -2.52 -21.84 29.39
N ARG A 47 -1.66 -22.05 30.38
CA ARG A 47 -0.40 -22.78 30.20
C ARG A 47 -0.72 -24.27 30.10
N SER A 48 -0.02 -25.00 29.24
CA SER A 48 0.02 -26.47 29.32
C SER A 48 0.67 -26.87 30.64
N ILE A 49 0.12 -27.89 31.30
CA ILE A 49 0.55 -28.33 32.65
C ILE A 49 1.94 -29.00 32.64
N HIS A 50 2.48 -29.30 31.45
CA HIS A 50 3.70 -30.09 31.24
C HIS A 50 4.78 -29.39 30.38
N LYS A 51 5.11 -28.13 30.68
CA LYS A 51 6.37 -27.53 30.21
C LYS A 51 7.09 -26.81 31.34
N ASP A 52 8.25 -27.36 31.70
CA ASP A 52 9.19 -26.79 32.66
C ASP A 52 9.69 -25.41 32.23
N GLU A 53 10.13 -24.62 33.20
CA GLU A 53 10.39 -23.18 33.09
C GLU A 53 11.67 -22.80 32.29
N ARG A 54 12.18 -23.68 31.40
CA ARG A 54 13.48 -23.51 30.71
C ARG A 54 13.54 -24.08 29.28
N GLN A 55 12.54 -23.84 28.45
CA GLN A 55 12.68 -24.01 26.99
C GLN A 55 12.26 -22.74 26.26
N GLU A 56 13.21 -22.13 25.57
CA GLU A 56 13.09 -20.83 24.91
C GLU A 56 12.13 -20.87 23.71
N ASP A 57 10.99 -20.19 23.86
CA ASP A 57 10.43 -19.21 22.93
C ASP A 57 10.46 -19.51 21.41
N ASN A 58 10.30 -20.77 21.01
CA ASN A 58 10.07 -21.19 19.62
C ASN A 58 8.80 -22.07 19.44
N GLU A 59 7.86 -22.08 20.39
CA GLU A 59 6.49 -22.54 20.09
C GLU A 59 5.84 -21.54 19.12
N VAL A 60 5.49 -22.04 17.93
CA VAL A 60 5.12 -21.23 16.76
C VAL A 60 4.02 -20.21 17.10
N ALA A 61 4.35 -18.92 17.01
CA ALA A 61 3.45 -17.80 17.29
C ALA A 61 2.11 -17.86 16.52
N GLN A 62 2.08 -18.58 15.40
CA GLN A 62 0.91 -18.85 14.57
C GLN A 62 -0.18 -19.68 15.27
N GLU A 63 0.12 -20.44 16.33
CA GLU A 63 -0.90 -21.26 17.03
C GLU A 63 -1.75 -20.44 18.02
N PHE A 64 -1.35 -19.22 18.36
CA PHE A 64 -1.98 -18.40 19.38
C PHE A 64 -2.69 -17.17 18.79
N MET A 65 -3.81 -16.78 19.41
CA MET A 65 -4.59 -15.61 19.00
C MET A 65 -5.24 -14.92 20.22
N PRO A 66 -5.16 -13.59 20.34
CA PRO A 66 -5.88 -12.86 21.36
C PRO A 66 -7.40 -12.81 21.13
N CYS A 67 -8.17 -12.91 22.21
CA CYS A 67 -9.63 -12.86 22.18
C CYS A 67 -10.15 -11.42 22.00
N PRO A 68 -11.05 -11.16 21.03
CA PRO A 68 -11.60 -9.81 20.79
C PRO A 68 -12.22 -9.14 22.01
N TYR A 69 -12.81 -9.92 22.92
CA TYR A 69 -13.62 -9.40 24.03
C TYR A 69 -12.86 -9.21 25.33
N CYS A 70 -11.78 -9.97 25.56
CA CYS A 70 -11.04 -9.89 26.82
C CYS A 70 -9.52 -9.72 26.66
N LYS A 71 -9.04 -9.53 25.42
CA LYS A 71 -7.62 -9.38 25.02
C LYS A 71 -6.67 -10.53 25.41
N GLY A 72 -7.14 -11.49 26.21
CA GLY A 72 -6.35 -12.66 26.62
C GLY A 72 -5.96 -13.54 25.44
N ILE A 73 -4.74 -14.06 25.48
CA ILE A 73 -4.16 -14.90 24.42
C ILE A 73 -4.55 -16.37 24.66
N TYR A 74 -5.06 -17.04 23.62
CA TYR A 74 -5.50 -18.44 23.67
C TYR A 74 -4.97 -19.20 22.45
N ARG A 75 -4.82 -20.53 22.54
CA ARG A 75 -4.54 -21.38 21.36
C ARG A 75 -5.74 -21.31 20.40
N LEU A 76 -5.51 -21.29 19.09
CA LEU A 76 -6.54 -21.24 18.04
C LEU A 76 -7.67 -22.27 18.25
N THR A 77 -7.32 -23.47 18.70
CA THR A 77 -8.23 -24.59 19.04
C THR A 77 -9.16 -24.28 20.23
N THR A 78 -8.75 -23.39 21.13
CA THR A 78 -9.45 -23.03 22.38
C THR A 78 -10.19 -21.69 22.30
N VAL A 79 -9.73 -20.73 21.48
CA VAL A 79 -10.40 -19.43 21.23
C VAL A 79 -11.89 -19.59 20.95
N ARG A 80 -12.24 -20.54 20.08
CA ARG A 80 -13.64 -20.80 19.66
C ARG A 80 -14.55 -21.23 20.82
N LYS A 81 -14.00 -21.95 21.81
CA LYS A 81 -14.76 -22.40 22.99
C LYS A 81 -15.00 -21.26 24.00
N HIS A 82 -14.15 -20.23 23.96
CA HIS A 82 -14.24 -19.03 24.80
C HIS A 82 -15.15 -17.94 24.19
N SER A 83 -15.07 -17.72 22.88
CA SER A 83 -15.90 -16.77 22.13
C SER A 83 -17.19 -17.42 21.60
N LYS A 84 -18.09 -17.83 22.51
CA LYS A 84 -19.24 -18.71 22.18
C LYS A 84 -20.44 -18.05 21.48
N THR A 85 -20.47 -16.73 21.30
CA THR A 85 -21.67 -16.04 20.80
C THR A 85 -21.29 -14.78 20.01
N SER A 86 -21.67 -14.72 18.73
CA SER A 86 -21.97 -13.47 17.99
C SER A 86 -22.28 -13.75 16.52
N SER A 87 -23.04 -12.83 15.90
CA SER A 87 -23.25 -12.70 14.45
C SER A 87 -21.93 -12.72 13.63
N ARG A 88 -20.79 -12.48 14.29
CA ARG A 88 -19.46 -12.46 13.70
C ARG A 88 -18.98 -13.82 13.21
N VAL A 89 -19.36 -14.90 13.89
CA VAL A 89 -18.99 -16.26 13.45
C VAL A 89 -19.66 -16.54 12.10
N LEU A 90 -20.98 -16.30 12.02
CA LEU A 90 -21.77 -16.40 10.79
C LEU A 90 -21.26 -15.48 9.68
N PHE A 91 -20.84 -14.25 9.99
CA PHE A 91 -20.25 -13.34 9.01
C PHE A 91 -18.91 -13.87 8.47
N LEU A 92 -17.99 -14.29 9.34
CA LEU A 92 -16.68 -14.80 8.93
C LEU A 92 -16.77 -16.17 8.22
N ASP A 93 -17.78 -16.99 8.50
CA ASP A 93 -18.02 -18.26 7.79
C ASP A 93 -18.43 -18.07 6.33
N LYS A 94 -18.98 -16.89 5.96
CA LYS A 94 -19.24 -16.51 4.56
C LYS A 94 -17.97 -16.13 3.77
N LEU A 95 -16.84 -15.88 4.44
CA LEU A 95 -15.63 -15.31 3.83
C LEU A 95 -14.55 -16.38 3.62
N ARG A 96 -13.98 -16.44 2.40
CA ARG A 96 -12.83 -17.29 2.08
C ARG A 96 -11.62 -16.93 2.94
N LEU A 97 -11.51 -15.65 3.29
CA LEU A 97 -10.47 -15.07 4.14
C LEU A 97 -10.18 -15.87 5.43
N LYS A 98 -11.23 -16.41 6.07
CA LYS A 98 -11.15 -17.17 7.33
C LYS A 98 -10.26 -18.41 7.22
N ASN A 99 -10.30 -19.09 6.08
CA ASN A 99 -9.58 -20.35 5.85
C ASN A 99 -8.30 -20.12 5.03
N GLU A 100 -8.30 -19.16 4.11
CA GLU A 100 -7.21 -18.98 3.17
C GLU A 100 -6.09 -18.04 3.62
N VAL A 101 -6.40 -17.03 4.45
CA VAL A 101 -5.46 -15.94 4.81
C VAL A 101 -5.19 -15.92 6.32
N PHE A 102 -6.23 -15.97 7.16
CA PHE A 102 -6.07 -15.85 8.62
C PHE A 102 -5.07 -16.82 9.27
N PRO A 103 -4.90 -18.09 8.82
CA PRO A 103 -3.90 -19.00 9.38
C PRO A 103 -2.44 -18.57 9.11
N ASN A 104 -2.19 -17.86 8.01
CA ASN A 104 -0.84 -17.43 7.60
C ASN A 104 -0.47 -16.04 8.14
N MET A 105 -1.40 -15.35 8.79
CA MET A 105 -1.17 -14.02 9.37
C MET A 105 -0.49 -14.14 10.75
N HIS A 106 0.52 -13.31 10.99
CA HIS A 106 1.17 -13.16 12.30
C HIS A 106 0.16 -12.87 13.43
N ALA A 107 0.56 -13.21 14.65
CA ALA A 107 -0.18 -12.87 15.87
C ALA A 107 0.33 -11.54 16.44
N ASP A 108 0.15 -10.43 15.72
CA ASP A 108 0.47 -9.06 16.17
C ASP A 108 -0.81 -8.24 16.43
N ARG A 109 -0.71 -7.08 17.09
CA ARG A 109 -1.88 -6.23 17.36
C ARG A 109 -2.58 -5.80 16.07
N ALA A 110 -1.82 -5.45 15.03
CA ALA A 110 -2.36 -5.11 13.71
C ALA A 110 -3.25 -6.24 13.14
N SER A 111 -2.84 -7.50 13.23
CA SER A 111 -3.66 -8.63 12.81
C SER A 111 -4.86 -8.87 13.73
N PHE A 112 -4.76 -8.55 15.03
CA PHE A 112 -5.91 -8.61 15.93
C PHE A 112 -7.00 -7.60 15.53
N TYR A 113 -6.68 -6.30 15.42
CA TYR A 113 -7.67 -5.29 15.01
C TYR A 113 -8.21 -5.58 13.60
N GLY A 114 -7.33 -5.95 12.66
CA GLY A 114 -7.72 -6.29 11.29
C GLY A 114 -8.61 -7.53 11.15
N LYS A 115 -8.38 -8.60 11.94
CA LYS A 115 -9.26 -9.78 11.99
C LYS A 115 -10.56 -9.50 12.77
N ASN A 116 -10.61 -8.43 13.56
CA ASN A 116 -11.75 -8.08 14.42
C ASN A 116 -12.77 -7.15 13.77
N ASP A 117 -12.32 -6.22 12.93
CA ASP A 117 -13.18 -5.25 12.28
C ASP A 117 -13.91 -5.86 11.04
N PRO A 118 -15.26 -5.77 10.96
CA PRO A 118 -16.02 -6.32 9.83
C PRO A 118 -15.72 -5.64 8.49
N VAL A 119 -15.42 -4.34 8.49
CA VAL A 119 -15.11 -3.57 7.27
C VAL A 119 -13.75 -3.97 6.73
N ILE A 120 -12.74 -4.13 7.59
CA ILE A 120 -11.42 -4.64 7.19
C ILE A 120 -11.53 -6.06 6.61
N CYS A 121 -12.33 -6.92 7.24
CA CYS A 121 -12.55 -8.28 6.76
C CYS A 121 -13.24 -8.32 5.37
N GLN A 122 -14.26 -7.48 5.14
CA GLN A 122 -14.91 -7.38 3.83
C GLN A 122 -13.97 -6.79 2.76
N HIS A 123 -13.23 -5.72 3.08
CA HIS A 123 -12.22 -5.13 2.19
C HIS A 123 -11.19 -6.18 1.72
N ALA A 124 -10.71 -7.00 2.64
CA ALA A 124 -9.75 -8.05 2.35
C ALA A 124 -10.34 -9.22 1.53
N GLU A 125 -11.61 -9.58 1.76
CA GLU A 125 -12.34 -10.54 0.91
C GLU A 125 -12.54 -10.00 -0.52
N ASP A 126 -12.93 -8.73 -0.66
CA ASP A 126 -13.12 -8.09 -1.97
C ASP A 126 -11.81 -8.05 -2.76
N TYR A 127 -10.69 -7.75 -2.09
CA TYR A 127 -9.35 -7.82 -2.69
C TYR A 127 -8.94 -9.25 -3.05
N LEU A 128 -9.22 -10.24 -2.18
CA LEU A 128 -8.97 -11.65 -2.46
C LEU A 128 -9.77 -12.15 -3.68
N ARG A 129 -11.00 -11.65 -3.89
CA ARG A 129 -11.84 -11.99 -5.05
C ARG A 129 -11.32 -11.41 -6.37
N LYS A 130 -10.66 -10.24 -6.37
CA LYS A 130 -10.04 -9.66 -7.59
C LYS A 130 -8.88 -10.53 -8.14
N HIS A 131 -8.32 -11.47 -7.35
CA HIS A 131 -7.10 -12.17 -7.71
C HIS A 131 -7.19 -13.71 -7.65
N LYS A 132 -6.79 -14.37 -8.75
CA LYS A 132 -6.81 -15.84 -8.89
C LYS A 132 -5.56 -16.56 -8.35
N ARG A 133 -4.46 -15.85 -8.06
CA ARG A 133 -3.14 -16.46 -7.77
C ARG A 133 -2.92 -16.74 -6.27
N PRO A 134 -2.34 -17.88 -5.87
CA PRO A 134 -2.21 -18.27 -4.46
C PRO A 134 -1.29 -17.35 -3.63
N HIS A 135 -0.30 -16.70 -4.25
CA HIS A 135 0.60 -15.77 -3.54
C HIS A 135 -0.09 -14.48 -3.06
N ILE A 136 -1.31 -14.19 -3.51
CA ILE A 136 -2.03 -12.97 -3.08
C ILE A 136 -2.31 -12.96 -1.58
N LYS A 137 -2.34 -14.13 -0.92
CA LYS A 137 -2.58 -14.28 0.52
C LYS A 137 -1.67 -13.38 1.37
N ASN A 138 -0.40 -13.22 0.98
CA ASN A 138 0.55 -12.35 1.68
C ASN A 138 0.22 -10.86 1.48
N ALA A 139 -0.20 -10.46 0.27
CA ALA A 139 -0.65 -9.10 -0.02
C ALA A 139 -1.96 -8.77 0.72
N VAL A 140 -2.92 -9.71 0.78
CA VAL A 140 -4.16 -9.57 1.56
C VAL A 140 -3.84 -9.43 3.05
N SER A 141 -2.96 -10.28 3.60
CA SER A 141 -2.47 -10.18 4.98
C SER A 141 -1.87 -8.80 5.28
N ASN A 142 -1.04 -8.28 4.37
CA ASN A 142 -0.45 -6.94 4.52
C ASN A 142 -1.52 -5.85 4.52
N LYS A 143 -2.51 -5.88 3.62
CA LYS A 143 -3.63 -4.91 3.60
C LYS A 143 -4.48 -4.94 4.88
N ILE A 144 -4.75 -6.12 5.43
CA ILE A 144 -5.42 -6.25 6.73
C ILE A 144 -4.58 -5.61 7.84
N ARG A 145 -3.26 -5.84 7.85
CA ARG A 145 -2.33 -5.27 8.84
C ARG A 145 -2.12 -3.76 8.64
N GLU A 146 -2.24 -3.23 7.43
CA GLU A 146 -2.18 -1.78 7.15
C GLU A 146 -3.34 -1.05 7.81
N LEU A 147 -4.58 -1.50 7.58
CA LEU A 147 -5.77 -0.98 8.27
C LEU A 147 -5.75 -1.30 9.77
N GLY A 148 -5.22 -2.46 10.16
CA GLY A 148 -5.04 -2.85 11.55
C GLY A 148 -4.08 -1.92 12.32
N ARG A 149 -2.97 -1.50 11.71
CA ARG A 149 -2.05 -0.50 12.28
C ARG A 149 -2.72 0.85 12.44
N LEU A 150 -3.44 1.31 11.41
CA LEU A 150 -4.22 2.55 11.47
C LEU A 150 -5.24 2.51 12.62
N LEU A 151 -5.99 1.41 12.74
CA LEU A 151 -6.99 1.25 13.79
C LEU A 151 -6.37 1.14 15.20
N THR A 152 -5.18 0.56 15.32
CA THR A 152 -4.41 0.54 16.58
C THR A 152 -4.08 1.98 17.03
N SER A 153 -3.53 2.80 16.13
CA SER A 153 -3.20 4.21 16.42
C SER A 153 -4.45 5.06 16.72
N LEU A 154 -5.56 4.80 16.02
CA LEU A 154 -6.84 5.47 16.26
C LEU A 154 -7.48 5.10 17.61
N GLU A 155 -7.35 3.86 18.08
CA GLU A 155 -7.82 3.46 19.41
C GLU A 155 -6.94 4.10 20.51
N GLU A 156 -5.61 4.06 20.35
CA GLU A 156 -4.67 4.58 21.35
C GLU A 156 -4.78 6.10 21.58
N ILE A 157 -4.99 6.87 20.51
CA ILE A 157 -4.97 8.34 20.58
C ILE A 157 -6.38 8.92 20.76
N TYR A 158 -7.41 8.28 20.17
CA TYR A 158 -8.76 8.84 20.09
C TYR A 158 -9.87 7.92 20.59
N GLY A 159 -9.56 6.71 21.06
CA GLY A 159 -10.55 5.73 21.51
C GLY A 159 -11.44 5.15 20.40
N LEU A 160 -11.07 5.32 19.12
CA LEU A 160 -11.85 4.85 17.98
C LEU A 160 -11.46 3.41 17.64
N ASN A 161 -12.31 2.45 18.03
CA ASN A 161 -11.98 1.02 18.01
C ASN A 161 -12.55 0.22 16.82
N THR A 162 -13.28 0.88 15.92
CA THR A 162 -13.77 0.29 14.66
C THR A 162 -13.63 1.25 13.48
N MET A 163 -13.38 0.71 12.28
CA MET A 163 -13.30 1.48 11.05
C MET A 163 -14.61 2.23 10.77
N LEU A 164 -15.77 1.66 11.12
CA LEU A 164 -17.06 2.31 10.91
C LEU A 164 -17.25 3.57 11.78
N GLN A 165 -16.67 3.61 12.98
CA GLN A 165 -16.62 4.85 13.77
C GLN A 165 -15.69 5.87 13.11
N ALA A 166 -14.51 5.44 12.66
CA ALA A 166 -13.52 6.30 12.03
C ALA A 166 -14.00 6.89 10.67
N MET A 167 -14.87 6.19 9.94
CA MET A 167 -15.48 6.63 8.67
C MET A 167 -16.58 7.68 8.88
N ASN A 168 -16.21 8.79 9.51
CA ASN A 168 -17.06 9.95 9.78
C ASN A 168 -16.29 11.22 9.43
N THR A 169 -16.93 12.19 8.78
CA THR A 169 -16.31 13.47 8.42
C THR A 169 -15.68 14.19 9.63
N LYS A 170 -16.30 14.09 10.81
CA LYS A 170 -15.79 14.63 12.09
C LYS A 170 -14.48 13.98 12.59
N HIS A 171 -14.03 12.91 11.96
CA HIS A 171 -12.83 12.16 12.33
C HIS A 171 -11.81 12.09 11.19
N PHE A 172 -12.02 12.84 10.10
CA PHE A 172 -11.08 12.92 8.98
C PHE A 172 -9.68 13.34 9.43
N ASP A 173 -9.54 14.45 10.16
CA ASP A 173 -8.22 14.93 10.61
C ASP A 173 -7.55 13.93 11.58
N LYS A 174 -8.35 13.19 12.37
CA LYS A 174 -7.87 12.11 13.24
C LYS A 174 -7.31 10.93 12.43
N VAL A 175 -7.96 10.58 11.33
CA VAL A 175 -7.52 9.51 10.40
C VAL A 175 -6.27 9.94 9.63
N VAL A 176 -6.18 11.20 9.20
CA VAL A 176 -4.96 11.77 8.60
C VAL A 176 -3.80 11.72 9.59
N HIS A 177 -3.99 12.19 10.83
CA HIS A 177 -2.94 12.16 11.85
C HIS A 177 -2.49 10.73 12.20
N ALA A 178 -3.42 9.78 12.36
CA ALA A 178 -3.07 8.37 12.53
C ALA A 178 -2.32 7.79 11.32
N ALA A 179 -2.66 8.22 10.09
CA ALA A 179 -1.97 7.83 8.87
C ALA A 179 -0.54 8.41 8.77
N GLN A 180 -0.33 9.63 9.25
CA GLN A 180 1.00 10.25 9.39
C GLN A 180 1.86 9.47 10.39
N ILE A 181 1.30 9.09 11.54
CA ILE A 181 2.02 8.29 12.57
C ILE A 181 2.45 6.93 12.02
N ILE A 182 1.55 6.14 11.42
CA ILE A 182 1.90 4.79 10.93
C ILE A 182 2.83 4.81 9.71
N SER A 183 2.98 5.94 9.02
CA SER A 183 3.95 6.13 7.93
C SER A 183 5.28 6.76 8.40
N GLY A 184 5.39 7.11 9.69
CA GLY A 184 6.56 7.74 10.27
C GLY A 184 6.85 9.10 9.66
N TYR A 185 5.83 9.95 9.57
CA TYR A 185 5.99 11.36 9.17
C TYR A 185 6.74 12.14 10.26
N ASP A 186 7.82 12.82 9.86
CA ASP A 186 8.49 13.81 10.70
C ASP A 186 8.13 15.23 10.24
N ALA A 187 7.53 16.00 11.14
CA ALA A 187 7.12 17.39 10.89
C ALA A 187 8.31 18.34 10.67
N THR A 188 9.51 18.00 11.16
CA THR A 188 10.71 18.85 11.06
C THR A 188 11.34 18.75 9.67
N SER A 189 11.64 17.54 9.20
CA SER A 189 12.17 17.28 7.86
C SER A 189 11.09 17.25 6.76
N LYS A 190 9.81 17.14 7.13
CA LYS A 190 8.67 16.88 6.21
C LYS A 190 8.79 15.58 5.41
N THR A 191 9.59 14.62 5.89
CA THR A 191 9.81 13.32 5.24
C THR A 191 9.04 12.19 5.94
N PHE A 192 8.88 11.06 5.25
CA PHE A 192 8.21 9.86 5.76
C PHE A 192 9.20 8.69 5.85
N GLN A 193 9.16 7.93 6.95
CA GLN A 193 9.93 6.67 7.05
C GLN A 193 9.42 5.62 6.04
N ALA A 194 8.11 5.58 5.80
CA ALA A 194 7.47 4.67 4.83
C ALA A 194 6.60 5.45 3.82
N PRO A 195 7.20 6.18 2.86
CA PRO A 195 6.45 7.03 1.93
C PRO A 195 5.45 6.23 1.07
N SER A 196 5.82 5.02 0.63
CA SER A 196 4.94 4.15 -0.15
C SER A 196 3.69 3.72 0.62
N LEU A 197 3.75 3.61 1.95
CA LEU A 197 2.58 3.32 2.79
C LEU A 197 1.66 4.54 2.85
N ALA A 198 2.21 5.74 3.05
CA ALA A 198 1.44 6.98 3.06
C ALA A 198 0.71 7.24 1.73
N LEU A 199 1.37 6.93 0.60
CA LEU A 199 0.79 7.05 -0.73
C LEU A 199 -0.39 6.09 -0.93
N HIS A 200 -0.20 4.80 -0.64
CA HIS A 200 -1.24 3.79 -0.87
C HIS A 200 -2.39 3.84 0.15
N MET A 201 -2.20 4.53 1.28
CA MET A 201 -3.21 4.68 2.32
C MET A 201 -4.51 5.32 1.81
N LYS A 202 -4.45 6.27 0.87
CA LYS A 202 -5.64 6.83 0.20
C LYS A 202 -6.49 5.71 -0.41
N THR A 203 -5.87 4.91 -1.29
CA THR A 203 -6.52 3.81 -2.02
C THR A 203 -7.08 2.75 -1.08
N ILE A 204 -6.35 2.42 0.00
CA ILE A 204 -6.80 1.46 1.02
C ILE A 204 -8.03 2.00 1.78
N LEU A 205 -8.03 3.27 2.19
CA LEU A 205 -9.17 3.89 2.87
C LEU A 205 -10.41 3.98 1.98
N LEU A 206 -10.26 4.38 0.71
CA LEU A 206 -11.36 4.45 -0.25
C LEU A 206 -12.00 3.08 -0.50
N THR A 207 -11.17 2.05 -0.66
CA THR A 207 -11.66 0.67 -0.86
C THR A 207 -12.25 0.07 0.43
N ALA A 208 -11.78 0.45 1.61
CA ALA A 208 -12.44 0.14 2.87
C ALA A 208 -13.80 0.85 3.00
N CYS A 209 -13.94 2.10 2.54
CA CYS A 209 -15.24 2.80 2.50
C CYS A 209 -16.24 2.12 1.56
N LEU A 210 -15.78 1.56 0.42
CA LEU A 210 -16.60 0.74 -0.47
C LEU A 210 -17.04 -0.57 0.19
N ALA A 211 -16.17 -1.22 0.96
CA ALA A 211 -16.54 -2.39 1.76
C ALA A 211 -17.60 -2.03 2.82
N ALA A 212 -17.40 -0.95 3.60
CA ALA A 212 -18.38 -0.47 4.57
C ALA A 212 -19.74 -0.15 3.92
N LYS A 213 -19.75 0.57 2.79
CA LYS A 213 -20.95 0.84 1.98
C LYS A 213 -21.68 -0.46 1.62
N THR A 214 -20.95 -1.51 1.22
CA THR A 214 -21.52 -2.81 0.85
C THR A 214 -22.19 -3.51 2.05
N ILE A 215 -21.53 -3.54 3.21
CA ILE A 215 -22.09 -4.17 4.43
C ILE A 215 -23.35 -3.40 4.90
N LEU A 216 -23.30 -2.06 4.88
CA LEU A 216 -24.42 -1.19 5.27
C LEU A 216 -25.64 -1.33 4.34
N LEU A 217 -25.42 -1.42 3.02
CA LEU A 217 -26.50 -1.64 2.05
C LEU A 217 -27.16 -3.02 2.21
N LYS A 218 -26.39 -4.05 2.58
CA LYS A 218 -26.89 -5.40 2.86
C LYS A 218 -27.51 -5.56 4.25
N GLN A 219 -27.41 -4.54 5.11
CA GLN A 219 -27.90 -4.55 6.50
C GLN A 219 -27.42 -5.78 7.29
N GLU A 220 -26.16 -6.20 7.10
CA GLU A 220 -25.61 -7.38 7.77
C GLU A 220 -25.60 -7.17 9.30
N PRO A 221 -26.13 -8.13 10.10
CA PRO A 221 -26.35 -7.99 11.56
C PRO A 221 -25.06 -8.05 12.39
N ILE A 222 -23.91 -7.86 11.74
CA ILE A 222 -22.59 -7.73 12.34
C ILE A 222 -22.27 -6.29 12.75
N LEU A 223 -22.92 -5.30 12.12
CA LEU A 223 -22.71 -3.89 12.45
C LEU A 223 -23.67 -3.46 13.57
N PRO A 224 -23.18 -2.94 14.71
CA PRO A 224 -24.02 -2.48 15.82
C PRO A 224 -24.59 -1.08 15.52
N VAL A 225 -25.41 -0.98 14.47
CA VAL A 225 -25.92 0.28 13.91
C VAL A 225 -27.44 0.33 14.04
N GLY A 226 -27.96 1.33 14.74
CA GLY A 226 -29.42 1.59 14.81
C GLY A 226 -29.98 2.25 13.55
N ASP A 227 -29.22 3.14 12.90
CA ASP A 227 -29.62 3.84 11.68
C ASP A 227 -28.61 3.61 10.54
N TYR A 228 -28.92 2.63 9.70
CA TYR A 228 -28.14 2.29 8.52
C TYR A 228 -28.11 3.41 7.47
N LYS A 229 -29.16 4.25 7.37
CA LYS A 229 -29.21 5.35 6.39
C LYS A 229 -28.23 6.45 6.77
N LYS A 230 -28.20 6.83 8.06
CA LYS A 230 -27.24 7.81 8.59
C LYS A 230 -25.80 7.30 8.52
N ALA A 231 -25.55 6.04 8.90
CA ALA A 231 -24.23 5.44 8.75
C ALA A 231 -23.77 5.44 7.28
N LEU A 232 -24.64 5.04 6.35
CA LEU A 232 -24.36 5.05 4.92
C LEU A 232 -24.08 6.47 4.38
N LYS A 233 -24.77 7.50 4.88
CA LYS A 233 -24.50 8.90 4.56
C LYS A 233 -23.10 9.32 5.03
N ASN A 234 -22.77 9.09 6.30
CA ASN A 234 -21.45 9.41 6.87
C ASN A 234 -20.31 8.78 6.07
N VAL A 235 -20.41 7.49 5.71
CA VAL A 235 -19.37 6.79 4.93
C VAL A 235 -19.22 7.36 3.52
N LYS A 236 -20.31 7.79 2.88
CA LYS A 236 -20.27 8.44 1.55
C LYS A 236 -19.56 9.81 1.62
N GLU A 237 -19.96 10.65 2.57
CA GLU A 237 -19.38 12.00 2.76
C GLU A 237 -17.90 11.91 3.15
N PHE A 238 -17.55 10.96 4.04
CA PHE A 238 -16.16 10.68 4.40
C PHE A 238 -15.32 10.20 3.21
N ARG A 239 -15.87 9.36 2.34
CA ARG A 239 -15.18 8.92 1.10
C ARG A 239 -14.89 10.10 0.17
N MET A 240 -15.88 10.99 -0.05
CA MET A 240 -15.69 12.20 -0.86
C MET A 240 -14.57 13.09 -0.30
N LEU A 241 -14.57 13.30 1.02
CA LEU A 241 -13.54 14.10 1.70
C LEU A 241 -12.12 13.51 1.56
N ILE A 242 -11.98 12.18 1.56
CA ILE A 242 -10.69 11.52 1.23
C ILE A 242 -10.31 11.75 -0.23
N ASP A 243 -11.26 11.65 -1.17
CA ASP A 243 -10.97 11.84 -2.59
C ASP A 243 -10.48 13.26 -2.89
N GLU A 244 -11.14 14.26 -2.33
CA GLU A 244 -10.89 15.69 -2.54
C GLU A 244 -9.65 16.22 -1.78
N ARG A 245 -9.53 15.91 -0.48
CA ARG A 245 -8.63 16.65 0.42
C ARG A 245 -7.27 15.97 0.66
N TRP A 246 -7.21 14.64 0.61
CA TRP A 246 -6.00 13.85 0.95
C TRP A 246 -4.73 14.25 0.17
N LYS A 247 -4.89 14.80 -1.05
CA LYS A 247 -3.77 15.31 -1.87
C LYS A 247 -3.01 16.47 -1.20
N PHE A 248 -3.69 17.27 -0.39
CA PHE A 248 -3.12 18.38 0.37
C PHE A 248 -2.56 17.93 1.71
N ASP A 249 -3.29 17.10 2.46
CA ASP A 249 -2.88 16.73 3.83
C ASP A 249 -1.70 15.74 3.87
N MET A 250 -1.54 14.89 2.84
CA MET A 250 -0.38 14.00 2.71
C MET A 250 0.13 13.82 1.26
N GLY A 251 -0.76 13.62 0.28
CA GLY A 251 -0.40 13.02 -1.01
C GLY A 251 0.72 13.74 -1.77
N SER A 252 0.68 15.07 -1.85
CA SER A 252 1.68 15.87 -2.57
C SER A 252 3.06 15.88 -1.90
N LEU A 253 3.12 15.92 -0.56
CA LEU A 253 4.38 15.83 0.20
C LEU A 253 5.02 14.44 0.07
N VAL A 254 4.21 13.39 0.16
CA VAL A 254 4.66 11.99 0.01
C VAL A 254 5.28 11.76 -1.37
N LEU A 255 4.69 12.28 -2.43
CA LEU A 255 5.24 12.14 -3.78
C LEU A 255 6.60 12.84 -3.91
N LYS A 256 6.75 14.07 -3.37
CA LYS A 256 8.03 14.79 -3.37
C LYS A 256 9.12 14.02 -2.63
N ASP A 257 8.84 13.55 -1.41
CA ASP A 257 9.76 12.73 -0.61
C ASP A 257 10.15 11.40 -1.33
N ILE A 258 9.22 10.78 -2.06
CA ILE A 258 9.52 9.63 -2.92
C ILE A 258 10.49 10.01 -4.05
N HIS A 259 10.25 11.11 -4.75
CA HIS A 259 11.11 11.57 -5.84
C HIS A 259 12.51 11.96 -5.35
N GLU A 260 12.60 12.69 -4.24
CA GLU A 260 13.85 13.06 -3.58
C GLU A 260 14.66 11.82 -3.16
N LYS A 261 14.02 10.83 -2.49
CA LYS A 261 14.66 9.56 -2.12
C LYS A 261 15.04 8.67 -3.31
N GLN A 262 14.38 8.83 -4.46
CA GLN A 262 14.75 8.16 -5.71
C GLN A 262 15.90 8.87 -6.44
N GLY A 263 15.97 10.20 -6.39
CA GLY A 263 17.05 11.00 -6.97
C GLY A 263 18.35 10.93 -6.18
N ALA A 264 18.27 10.88 -4.85
CA ALA A 264 19.41 10.77 -3.94
C ALA A 264 20.19 9.44 -4.08
N LYS A 265 19.60 8.43 -4.73
CA LYS A 265 20.33 7.20 -5.09
C LYS A 265 20.97 7.42 -6.46
N PRO A 266 22.31 7.56 -6.56
CA PRO A 266 22.97 7.67 -7.84
C PRO A 266 22.61 6.44 -8.69
N ARG A 267 21.94 6.68 -9.82
CA ARG A 267 21.63 5.63 -10.78
C ARG A 267 22.94 5.26 -11.48
N THR A 268 23.71 4.37 -10.86
CA THR A 268 24.94 3.83 -11.44
C THR A 268 24.57 3.02 -12.68
N LEU A 269 24.53 3.70 -13.82
CA LEU A 269 24.51 3.04 -15.12
C LEU A 269 25.80 2.21 -15.19
N PRO A 270 25.72 0.90 -15.54
CA PRO A 270 26.94 0.17 -15.88
C PRO A 270 27.59 0.91 -17.04
N ILE A 271 28.86 1.29 -16.87
CA ILE A 271 29.59 2.08 -17.86
C ILE A 271 29.52 1.34 -19.19
N THR A 272 29.35 2.06 -20.31
CA THR A 272 29.21 1.44 -21.64
C THR A 272 30.35 0.46 -21.93
N SER A 273 31.56 0.75 -21.45
CA SER A 273 32.72 -0.14 -21.51
C SER A 273 32.51 -1.48 -20.79
N ASP A 274 31.85 -1.51 -19.64
CA ASP A 274 31.63 -2.73 -18.85
C ASP A 274 30.48 -3.56 -19.41
N VAL A 275 29.45 -2.92 -19.99
CA VAL A 275 28.42 -3.61 -20.78
C VAL A 275 29.03 -4.26 -22.03
N ILE A 276 29.97 -3.58 -22.70
CA ILE A 276 30.72 -4.12 -23.84
C ILE A 276 31.58 -5.31 -23.40
N LYS A 277 32.40 -5.17 -22.34
CA LYS A 277 33.22 -6.28 -21.80
C LYS A 277 32.38 -7.49 -21.42
N PHE A 278 31.26 -7.28 -20.72
CA PHE A 278 30.36 -8.38 -20.33
C PHE A 278 29.70 -9.05 -21.54
N ARG A 279 29.28 -8.29 -22.56
CA ARG A 279 28.79 -8.84 -23.84
C ARG A 279 29.88 -9.66 -24.54
N GLN A 280 31.10 -9.13 -24.67
CA GLN A 280 32.24 -9.82 -25.29
C GLN A 280 32.56 -11.13 -24.56
N TYR A 281 32.58 -11.12 -23.22
CA TYR A 281 32.76 -12.30 -22.40
C TYR A 281 31.67 -13.36 -22.63
N ALA A 282 30.40 -12.96 -22.64
CA ALA A 282 29.29 -13.88 -22.89
C ALA A 282 29.29 -14.46 -24.32
N VAL A 283 29.66 -13.66 -25.33
CA VAL A 283 29.84 -14.14 -26.72
C VAL A 283 30.99 -15.16 -26.78
N ASN A 284 32.15 -14.86 -26.19
CA ASN A 284 33.31 -15.76 -26.20
C ASN A 284 33.01 -17.11 -25.52
N ILE A 285 32.25 -17.13 -24.41
CA ILE A 285 31.79 -18.39 -23.80
C ILE A 285 30.87 -19.17 -24.74
N ALA A 286 29.94 -18.50 -25.42
CA ALA A 286 29.04 -19.15 -26.37
C ALA A 286 29.81 -19.74 -27.56
N GLU A 287 30.78 -19.02 -28.11
CA GLU A 287 31.64 -19.48 -29.21
C GLU A 287 32.50 -20.68 -28.81
N GLN A 288 33.22 -20.61 -27.67
CA GLN A 288 34.00 -21.73 -27.14
C GLN A 288 33.13 -22.97 -26.90
N SER A 289 31.94 -22.78 -26.31
CA SER A 289 31.02 -23.88 -26.04
C SER A 289 30.46 -24.49 -27.32
N MET A 290 30.21 -23.68 -28.36
CA MET A 290 29.80 -24.18 -29.69
C MET A 290 30.92 -24.96 -30.39
N VAL A 291 32.20 -24.58 -30.25
CA VAL A 291 33.31 -25.35 -30.83
C VAL A 291 33.36 -26.74 -30.20
N VAL A 292 33.33 -26.84 -28.87
CA VAL A 292 33.32 -28.13 -28.15
C VAL A 292 32.12 -29.00 -28.53
N LEU A 293 30.91 -28.41 -28.65
CA LEU A 293 29.70 -29.15 -29.04
C LEU A 293 29.69 -29.60 -30.51
N ARG A 294 30.47 -28.96 -31.40
CA ARG A 294 30.65 -29.41 -32.79
C ARG A 294 31.55 -30.64 -32.88
N GLU A 295 32.51 -30.78 -31.97
CA GLU A 295 33.39 -31.96 -31.88
C GLU A 295 32.74 -33.09 -31.07
N ASN A 296 32.02 -32.76 -29.99
CA ASN A 296 31.30 -33.70 -29.15
C ASN A 296 29.91 -33.18 -28.75
N ILE A 297 28.89 -33.61 -29.48
CA ILE A 297 27.47 -33.25 -29.27
C ILE A 297 26.96 -33.63 -27.86
N ASN A 298 27.58 -34.60 -27.19
CA ASN A 298 27.16 -35.10 -25.89
C ASN A 298 27.87 -34.42 -24.69
N ASP A 299 28.65 -33.35 -24.92
CA ASP A 299 29.30 -32.60 -23.83
C ASP A 299 28.28 -31.76 -23.03
N LEU A 300 27.75 -32.36 -21.96
CA LEU A 300 26.78 -31.73 -21.07
C LEU A 300 27.31 -30.45 -20.37
N PRO A 301 28.57 -30.37 -19.90
CA PRO A 301 29.18 -29.10 -19.46
C PRO A 301 29.17 -27.98 -20.50
N ALA A 302 29.55 -28.26 -21.76
CA ALA A 302 29.56 -27.27 -22.83
C ALA A 302 28.14 -26.82 -23.19
N PHE A 303 27.17 -27.74 -23.22
CA PHE A 303 25.76 -27.41 -23.42
C PHE A 303 25.23 -26.46 -22.35
N LYS A 304 25.54 -26.69 -21.06
CA LYS A 304 25.15 -25.79 -19.96
C LYS A 304 25.77 -24.38 -20.10
N LYS A 305 27.07 -24.30 -20.39
CA LYS A 305 27.74 -23.00 -20.60
C LYS A 305 27.12 -22.23 -21.77
N LEU A 306 26.77 -22.92 -22.85
CA LEU A 306 26.08 -22.31 -24.00
C LEU A 306 24.70 -21.78 -23.60
N THR A 307 23.88 -22.55 -22.89
CA THR A 307 22.53 -22.08 -22.47
C THR A 307 22.60 -20.90 -21.49
N GLU A 308 23.55 -20.90 -20.56
CA GLU A 308 23.79 -19.79 -19.62
C GLU A 308 24.26 -18.52 -20.35
N ALA A 309 25.20 -18.64 -21.30
CA ALA A 309 25.66 -17.53 -22.13
C ALA A 309 24.54 -16.97 -23.02
N THR A 310 23.77 -17.84 -23.68
CA THR A 310 22.61 -17.43 -24.50
C THR A 310 21.55 -16.74 -23.65
N LEU A 311 21.26 -17.23 -22.44
CA LEU A 311 20.34 -16.57 -21.51
C LEU A 311 20.85 -15.18 -21.09
N ALA A 312 22.14 -15.05 -20.75
CA ALA A 312 22.76 -13.77 -20.40
C ALA A 312 22.70 -12.75 -21.55
N LEU A 313 23.02 -13.18 -22.79
CA LEU A 313 22.90 -12.35 -24.00
C LEU A 313 21.44 -11.98 -24.29
N THR A 314 20.50 -12.89 -24.10
CA THR A 314 19.06 -12.63 -24.28
C THR A 314 18.53 -11.61 -23.27
N ILE A 315 18.98 -11.68 -22.00
CA ILE A 315 18.64 -10.70 -20.97
C ILE A 315 19.26 -9.33 -21.29
N LEU A 316 20.51 -9.30 -21.76
CA LEU A 316 21.22 -8.09 -22.13
C LEU A 316 20.60 -7.39 -23.35
N LEU A 317 20.14 -8.16 -24.34
CA LEU A 317 19.39 -7.66 -25.49
C LEU A 317 18.01 -7.12 -25.10
N ASN A 318 17.28 -7.82 -24.23
CA ASN A 318 15.91 -7.47 -23.88
C ASN A 318 15.77 -6.36 -22.81
N ARG A 319 16.83 -6.06 -22.04
CA ARG A 319 16.89 -5.07 -20.93
C ARG A 319 15.61 -4.99 -20.04
N LYS A 320 14.88 -6.11 -19.87
CA LYS A 320 13.60 -6.13 -19.14
C LYS A 320 13.80 -6.18 -17.63
N ARG A 321 13.91 -5.01 -17.01
CA ARG A 321 13.20 -4.73 -15.75
C ARG A 321 12.12 -3.71 -16.01
N ALA A 322 10.88 -4.08 -15.71
CA ALA A 322 9.71 -3.29 -16.03
C ALA A 322 9.53 -2.14 -15.02
N THR A 323 9.82 -0.91 -15.46
CA THR A 323 9.28 0.34 -14.87
C THR A 323 9.41 1.57 -15.77
N THR A 324 10.29 1.58 -16.79
CA THR A 324 10.56 2.80 -17.59
C THR A 324 10.68 2.50 -19.10
N GLY A 325 9.54 2.40 -19.80
CA GLY A 325 9.50 2.14 -21.25
C GLY A 325 10.09 3.26 -22.11
N CYS A 326 9.87 4.53 -21.72
CA CYS A 326 10.35 5.71 -22.47
C CYS A 326 11.88 5.74 -22.65
N LEU A 327 12.64 5.42 -21.59
CA LEU A 327 14.11 5.39 -21.63
C LEU A 327 14.66 4.36 -22.62
N THR A 328 14.03 3.19 -22.73
CA THR A 328 14.42 2.15 -23.69
C THR A 328 14.15 2.60 -25.13
N ALA A 329 13.03 3.28 -25.38
CA ALA A 329 12.70 3.83 -26.70
C ALA A 329 13.67 4.95 -27.12
N LYS A 330 13.98 5.90 -26.22
CA LYS A 330 14.98 6.95 -26.48
C LYS A 330 16.36 6.36 -26.79
N ILE A 331 16.85 5.40 -25.99
CA ILE A 331 18.16 4.77 -26.22
C ILE A 331 18.18 3.93 -27.50
N ALA A 332 17.12 3.19 -27.82
CA ALA A 332 17.04 2.43 -29.07
C ALA A 332 17.03 3.36 -30.30
N LYS A 333 16.28 4.47 -30.26
CA LYS A 333 16.23 5.46 -31.36
C LYS A 333 17.56 6.20 -31.50
N LEU A 334 18.25 6.50 -30.39
CA LEU A 334 19.60 7.06 -30.39
C LEU A 334 20.62 6.10 -31.04
N LEU A 335 20.57 4.80 -30.72
CA LEU A 335 21.43 3.79 -31.36
C LEU A 335 21.16 3.68 -32.86
N ILE A 336 19.89 3.74 -33.29
CA ILE A 336 19.52 3.77 -34.72
C ILE A 336 20.00 5.05 -35.42
N MET A 337 20.01 6.19 -34.73
CA MET A 337 20.57 7.45 -35.27
C MET A 337 22.11 7.40 -35.36
N MET A 338 22.77 6.74 -34.40
CA MET A 338 24.21 6.49 -34.46
C MET A 338 24.59 5.58 -35.64
N ASP A 339 23.82 4.51 -35.89
CA ASP A 339 24.01 3.62 -37.06
C ASP A 339 23.76 4.34 -38.40
N LYS A 340 23.00 5.44 -38.40
CA LYS A 340 22.77 6.32 -39.57
C LYS A 340 23.83 7.41 -39.74
N GLY A 341 24.78 7.55 -38.82
CA GLY A 341 25.82 8.58 -38.86
C GLY A 341 25.43 9.93 -38.23
N GLU A 342 24.22 10.07 -37.71
CA GLU A 342 23.68 11.30 -37.07
C GLU A 342 24.12 11.43 -35.58
N GLY A 343 25.04 10.58 -35.11
CA GLY A 343 25.42 10.48 -33.70
C GLY A 343 26.26 11.64 -33.14
N ALA A 344 26.90 12.44 -34.00
CA ALA A 344 27.79 13.52 -33.59
C ALA A 344 27.05 14.66 -32.86
N ASP A 345 25.82 14.97 -33.29
CA ASP A 345 25.02 16.11 -32.79
C ASP A 345 24.53 15.92 -31.34
N TYR A 346 24.71 14.72 -30.78
CA TYR A 346 24.31 14.34 -29.43
C TYR A 346 25.50 14.07 -28.50
N GLN A 347 26.74 14.23 -28.99
CA GLN A 347 27.94 13.99 -28.20
C GLN A 347 28.10 15.06 -27.11
N GLY A 348 27.99 14.63 -25.85
CA GLY A 348 28.14 15.49 -24.67
C GLY A 348 26.85 16.08 -24.10
N LYS A 349 25.70 15.88 -24.75
CA LYS A 349 24.38 16.29 -24.24
C LYS A 349 23.84 15.27 -23.21
N THR A 350 23.11 15.73 -22.20
CA THR A 350 22.43 14.84 -21.24
C THR A 350 21.14 14.27 -21.83
N LEU A 351 20.65 13.14 -21.28
CA LEU A 351 19.45 12.47 -21.81
C LEU A 351 18.14 13.26 -21.63
N GLU A 352 18.20 14.35 -20.87
CA GLU A 352 17.10 15.27 -20.57
C GLU A 352 17.08 16.47 -21.55
N GLU A 353 18.25 16.87 -22.06
CA GLU A 353 18.41 17.83 -23.17
C GLU A 353 18.06 17.25 -24.56
N ILE A 354 17.95 15.92 -24.65
CA ILE A 354 17.66 15.21 -25.90
C ILE A 354 16.15 14.98 -26.00
N ASP A 355 15.46 15.97 -26.56
CA ASP A 355 14.05 15.83 -26.90
C ASP A 355 13.89 15.13 -28.25
N ILE A 356 13.15 14.01 -28.24
CA ILE A 356 12.90 13.18 -29.41
C ILE A 356 11.41 12.91 -29.40
N HIS A 357 10.67 13.62 -30.27
CA HIS A 357 9.25 13.36 -30.48
C HIS A 357 9.02 11.87 -30.75
N LEU A 358 8.20 11.27 -29.89
CA LEU A 358 8.03 9.82 -29.78
C LEU A 358 6.69 9.35 -30.34
N GLU A 359 6.32 9.88 -31.50
CA GLU A 359 5.13 9.44 -32.22
C GLU A 359 5.37 8.10 -32.92
N ASN A 360 4.31 7.29 -32.98
CA ASN A 360 4.21 5.98 -33.64
C ASN A 360 4.87 4.76 -32.94
N LEU A 361 4.56 4.57 -31.65
CA LEU A 361 4.62 3.25 -30.97
C LEU A 361 3.37 2.97 -30.11
N ASN A 362 2.19 3.12 -30.71
CA ASN A 362 0.99 2.33 -30.36
C ASN A 362 0.91 1.17 -31.38
N GLU A 363 0.41 -0.03 -31.08
CA GLU A 363 -0.49 -0.47 -30.00
C GLU A 363 0.00 -1.80 -29.40
N GLU A 364 -0.17 -2.00 -28.08
CA GLU A 364 -0.75 -3.24 -27.49
C GLU A 364 -0.74 -3.24 -25.95
N ASN A 365 -1.94 -3.46 -25.38
CA ASN A 365 -2.23 -3.95 -24.03
C ASN A 365 -1.96 -3.04 -22.77
N PRO A 366 -2.99 -2.29 -22.31
CA PRO A 366 -2.92 -1.45 -21.11
C PRO A 366 -3.33 -2.18 -19.82
N GLU A 367 -2.45 -3.01 -19.24
CA GLU A 367 -2.67 -3.60 -17.89
C GLU A 367 -1.43 -3.52 -16.97
N ARG A 368 -0.94 -2.32 -16.65
CA ARG A 368 -0.08 -2.10 -15.46
C ARG A 368 -0.36 -0.79 -14.74
N MET A 369 -0.56 -0.92 -13.43
CA MET A 369 -0.76 0.14 -12.43
C MET A 369 -2.13 0.87 -12.51
N ASP A 370 -3.09 0.35 -11.74
CA ASP A 370 -4.21 1.14 -11.18
C ASP A 370 -3.61 2.19 -10.20
N SER A 371 -3.02 3.27 -10.72
CA SER A 371 -2.71 4.49 -9.98
C SER A 371 -3.88 5.45 -10.11
N ASP A 372 -4.91 5.25 -9.28
CA ASP A 372 -6.10 6.10 -9.24
C ASP A 372 -5.81 7.42 -8.51
N THR A 373 -4.97 8.25 -9.13
CA THR A 373 -4.81 9.67 -8.80
C THR A 373 -5.66 10.48 -9.77
N GLY A 374 -6.96 10.59 -9.45
CA GLY A 374 -7.84 11.57 -10.08
C GLY A 374 -7.35 13.00 -9.80
N THR A 375 -6.55 13.55 -10.71
CA THR A 375 -6.33 14.99 -10.85
C THR A 375 -7.34 15.52 -11.86
N SER A 376 -8.34 16.24 -11.36
CA SER A 376 -9.17 17.12 -12.15
C SER A 376 -8.31 18.16 -12.87
N ASN A 377 -8.44 18.29 -14.19
CA ASN A 377 -7.85 19.41 -14.92
C ASN A 377 -8.32 20.74 -14.30
N VAL A 378 -7.36 21.61 -14.02
CA VAL A 378 -7.58 23.07 -13.98
C VAL A 378 -6.47 23.63 -14.85
N GLU A 379 -6.85 24.05 -16.06
CA GLU A 379 -5.97 24.79 -16.95
C GLU A 379 -5.85 26.21 -16.38
N HIS A 380 -4.65 26.58 -15.94
CA HIS A 380 -4.27 27.98 -15.79
C HIS A 380 -3.30 28.30 -16.92
N GLN A 381 -3.78 29.03 -17.93
CA GLN A 381 -2.90 29.75 -18.84
C GLN A 381 -2.35 30.96 -18.07
N GLU A 382 -1.03 30.99 -17.86
CA GLU A 382 -0.34 32.23 -17.49
C GLU A 382 -0.22 33.11 -18.75
N LEU A 383 -0.93 34.23 -18.76
CA LEU A 383 -0.69 35.31 -19.71
C LEU A 383 0.57 36.06 -19.26
N THR A 384 1.59 36.07 -20.11
CA THR A 384 2.75 36.94 -19.95
C THR A 384 2.46 38.30 -20.55
N GLU A 385 2.20 39.29 -19.70
CA GLU A 385 2.20 40.69 -20.11
C GLU A 385 3.66 41.15 -20.32
N GLN A 386 3.96 41.62 -21.54
CA GLN A 386 5.11 42.50 -21.79
C GLN A 386 4.64 43.66 -22.65
N GLU A 387 4.80 44.87 -22.10
CA GLU A 387 4.49 46.12 -22.78
C GLU A 387 5.58 46.45 -23.80
N THR A 388 5.17 46.83 -25.02
CA THR A 388 5.93 47.77 -25.86
C THR A 388 4.95 48.69 -26.57
N GLU A 389 5.05 49.98 -26.30
CA GLU A 389 4.31 51.03 -27.01
C GLU A 389 4.84 51.20 -28.43
N GLU A 390 3.96 51.42 -29.42
CA GLU A 390 4.12 52.53 -30.36
C GLU A 390 2.78 52.90 -31.04
N LYS A 391 2.69 54.15 -31.52
CA LYS A 391 1.44 54.82 -31.94
C LYS A 391 1.31 54.91 -33.46
N ILE A 392 0.06 55.04 -33.97
CA ILE A 392 -0.45 56.15 -34.83
C ILE A 392 -1.71 55.72 -35.64
N ASP A 393 -2.76 56.53 -35.44
CA ASP A 393 -4.01 56.82 -36.18
C ASP A 393 -4.00 56.84 -37.75
N PRO A 394 -5.13 57.07 -38.47
CA PRO A 394 -6.53 56.61 -38.30
C PRO A 394 -7.23 56.30 -39.69
N GLU A 395 -8.54 56.57 -39.82
CA GLU A 395 -9.42 56.47 -41.03
C GLU A 395 -9.88 55.02 -41.40
N LYS A 396 -11.02 54.67 -42.02
CA LYS A 396 -12.31 55.29 -42.47
C LYS A 396 -13.24 54.16 -43.01
N GLU A 397 -14.54 54.27 -43.31
CA GLU A 397 -15.69 55.15 -42.97
C GLU A 397 -17.00 54.41 -43.37
N ASN A 398 -18.08 54.47 -42.57
CA ASN A 398 -19.48 54.08 -42.94
C ASN A 398 -19.72 52.57 -43.30
N GLU A 399 -20.91 51.97 -43.26
CA GLU A 399 -22.27 52.51 -43.38
C GLU A 399 -23.32 51.65 -42.64
N ASP A 400 -24.39 52.34 -42.27
CA ASP A 400 -25.67 51.94 -41.70
C ASP A 400 -26.48 50.96 -42.56
N HIS A 401 -27.19 50.00 -41.94
CA HIS A 401 -28.63 49.78 -42.19
C HIS A 401 -29.26 48.69 -41.31
N GLY A 402 -30.30 49.07 -40.58
CA GLY A 402 -31.00 48.20 -39.62
C GLY A 402 -32.16 47.35 -40.15
N LEU A 403 -33.02 47.01 -39.18
CA LEU A 403 -34.42 46.56 -39.26
C LEU A 403 -34.75 45.05 -39.04
N ILE A 404 -35.32 44.81 -37.85
CA ILE A 404 -36.59 44.09 -37.58
C ILE A 404 -36.71 42.60 -37.97
N GLY A 405 -37.14 41.76 -37.01
CA GLY A 405 -37.93 40.57 -37.40
C GLY A 405 -38.20 39.44 -36.39
N LYS A 406 -38.98 39.70 -35.33
CA LYS A 406 -39.93 38.78 -34.64
C LYS A 406 -39.81 37.24 -34.81
N LYS A 407 -39.82 36.56 -33.64
CA LYS A 407 -40.62 35.36 -33.27
C LYS A 407 -40.65 34.15 -34.23
N ASN A 408 -40.16 33.01 -33.75
CA ASN A 408 -40.99 32.06 -32.99
C ASN A 408 -40.15 31.27 -31.98
#